data_AF-A0A1Q9C706-F1
#
_entry.id   AF-A0A1Q9C706-F1
#
_cell.length_a   1.000
_cell.length_b   1.000
_cell.length_c   1.000
_cell.angle_alpha   90.00
_cell.angle_beta   90.00
_cell.angle_gamma   90.00
#
_symmetry.space_group_name_H-M   'P 1'
#
loop_
_entity.id
_entity.type
_entity.pdbx_description
1 polymer ?
#
loop_
_entity_poly.entity_id
_entity_poly.type
_entity_poly.pdbx_seq_one_letter_code
_entity_poly.pdbx_strand_id
1 'polypeptide(L)'
;MCLLGGILGCLPISFLAFCSWVILVDFPKRLRKADVKFIRACSFLVLRFRPGCEGFSIFFLLRNALFALAPILPAANGSLLTIQCLLCLSLTLSAYFKPWRSVPASCTDICVNAVFLIIVFQGSFFVTGVVMS
;
A
#
# COMPACT_ATOMS: atom_id res chain seq x y z
N MET A 1 -11.21 20.43 -12.16
CA MET A 1 -10.11 19.46 -11.95
C MET A 1 -9.91 19.15 -10.47
N CYS A 2 -9.79 20.14 -9.58
CA CYS A 2 -9.56 19.91 -8.14
C CYS A 2 -10.72 19.21 -7.39
N LEU A 3 -11.98 19.51 -7.72
CA LEU A 3 -13.15 18.84 -7.10
C LEU A 3 -13.24 17.36 -7.46
N LEU A 4 -12.93 17.00 -8.71
CA LEU A 4 -12.85 15.61 -9.17
C LEU A 4 -11.73 14.85 -8.45
N GLY A 5 -10.56 15.48 -8.26
CA GLY A 5 -9.46 14.90 -7.48
C GLY A 5 -9.82 14.69 -6.01
N GLY A 6 -10.56 15.63 -5.40
CA GLY A 6 -11.06 15.49 -4.03
C GLY A 6 -12.05 14.32 -3.89
N ILE A 7 -13.02 14.22 -4.79
CA ILE A 7 -14.03 13.14 -4.78
C ILE A 7 -13.37 11.78 -5.05
N LEU A 8 -12.44 11.70 -6.03
CA LEU A 8 -11.68 10.48 -6.29
C LEU A 8 -10.77 10.10 -5.12
N GLY A 9 -10.24 11.07 -4.37
CA GLY A 9 -9.43 10.81 -3.17
C GLY A 9 -10.25 10.33 -1.97
N CYS A 10 -11.51 10.76 -1.85
CA CYS A 10 -12.40 10.30 -0.77
C CYS A 10 -12.76 8.82 -0.89
N LEU A 11 -12.86 8.27 -2.10
CA LEU A 11 -13.19 6.85 -2.34
C LEU A 11 -12.17 5.87 -1.72
N PRO A 12 -10.85 5.95 -2.00
CA PRO A 12 -9.88 5.05 -1.38
C PRO A 12 -9.76 5.28 0.12
N ILE A 13 -9.91 6.52 0.62
CA ILE A 13 -9.84 6.82 2.06
C ILE A 13 -11.03 6.19 2.81
N SER A 14 -12.24 6.34 2.29
CA SER A 14 -13.44 5.74 2.91
C SER A 14 -13.44 4.22 2.82
N PHE A 15 -12.99 3.65 1.69
CA PHE A 15 -12.78 2.21 1.57
C PHE A 15 -11.74 1.68 2.55
N LEU A 16 -10.64 2.43 2.75
CA LEU A 16 -9.58 2.06 3.69
C LEU A 16 -10.06 2.14 5.14
N ALA A 17 -10.79 3.19 5.50
CA ALA A 17 -11.42 3.31 6.81
C ALA A 17 -12.37 2.13 7.08
N PHE A 18 -13.22 1.79 6.11
CA PHE A 18 -14.12 0.65 6.20
C PHE A 18 -13.37 -0.68 6.34
N CYS A 19 -12.34 -0.93 5.52
CA CYS A 19 -11.53 -2.14 5.61
C CYS A 19 -10.78 -2.23 6.95
N SER A 20 -10.24 -1.13 7.45
CA SER A 20 -9.53 -1.09 8.73
C SER A 20 -10.47 -1.43 9.90
N TRP A 21 -11.68 -0.89 9.89
CA TRP A 21 -12.71 -1.20 10.88
C TRP A 21 -13.11 -2.68 10.82
N VAL A 22 -13.38 -3.18 9.61
CA VAL A 22 -13.78 -4.57 9.39
C VAL A 22 -12.71 -5.55 9.89
N ILE A 23 -11.44 -5.31 9.58
CA ILE A 23 -10.33 -6.21 9.97
C ILE A 23 -10.03 -6.11 11.47
N LEU A 24 -10.02 -4.92 12.06
CA LEU A 24 -9.64 -4.76 13.46
C LEU A 24 -10.77 -5.13 14.43
N VAL A 25 -12.03 -4.86 14.06
CA VAL A 25 -13.17 -4.97 14.97
C VAL A 25 -14.06 -6.17 14.64
N ASP A 26 -14.50 -6.30 13.39
CA ASP A 26 -15.47 -7.33 12.98
C ASP A 26 -14.82 -8.70 12.76
N PHE A 27 -13.61 -8.72 12.20
CA PHE A 27 -12.90 -9.95 11.86
C PHE A 27 -12.62 -10.84 13.08
N PRO A 28 -12.01 -10.40 14.20
CA PRO A 28 -11.77 -11.28 15.35
C PRO A 28 -13.08 -11.80 15.97
N LYS A 29 -14.14 -10.98 15.97
CA LYS A 29 -15.46 -11.35 16.51
C LYS A 29 -16.16 -12.40 15.65
N ARG A 30 -16.06 -12.29 14.32
CA ARG A 30 -16.70 -13.19 13.34
C ARG A 30 -15.89 -14.45 13.06
N LEU A 31 -14.56 -14.38 13.19
CA LEU A 31 -13.68 -15.55 13.14
C LEU A 31 -14.03 -16.54 14.24
N ARG A 32 -14.31 -16.05 15.46
CA ARG A 32 -14.75 -16.88 16.59
C ARG A 32 -16.14 -17.50 16.40
N LYS A 33 -16.98 -16.91 15.53
CA LYS A 33 -18.30 -17.41 15.17
C LYS A 33 -18.30 -18.32 13.92
N ALA A 34 -17.12 -18.58 13.34
CA ALA A 34 -16.95 -19.40 12.13
C ALA A 34 -17.86 -18.97 10.95
N ASP A 35 -18.09 -17.66 10.80
CA ASP A 35 -19.03 -17.12 9.84
C ASP A 35 -18.43 -17.09 8.42
N VAL A 36 -18.44 -18.25 7.76
CA VAL A 36 -17.74 -18.53 6.50
C VAL A 36 -18.17 -17.64 5.32
N LYS A 37 -19.41 -17.11 5.32
CA LYS A 37 -19.89 -16.23 4.25
C LYS A 37 -19.18 -14.88 4.27
N PHE A 38 -19.01 -14.30 5.45
CA PHE A 38 -18.31 -13.03 5.63
C PHE A 38 -16.81 -13.17 5.35
N ILE A 39 -16.20 -14.23 5.87
CA ILE A 39 -14.79 -14.54 5.63
C ILE A 39 -14.53 -14.75 4.13
N ARG A 40 -15.45 -15.40 3.40
CA ARG A 40 -15.36 -15.55 1.95
C ARG A 40 -15.52 -14.23 1.20
N ALA A 41 -16.35 -13.29 1.68
CA ALA A 41 -16.45 -11.96 1.08
C ALA A 41 -15.18 -11.13 1.30
N CYS A 42 -14.56 -11.20 2.49
CA CYS A 42 -13.29 -10.55 2.81
C CYS A 42 -12.05 -11.38 2.40
N SER A 43 -12.28 -12.52 1.73
CA SER A 43 -11.25 -13.44 1.26
C SER A 43 -10.16 -12.71 0.50
N PHE A 44 -10.51 -11.83 -0.43
CA PHE A 44 -9.54 -11.13 -1.26
C PHE A 44 -8.47 -10.36 -0.44
N LEU A 45 -8.84 -9.91 0.75
CA LEU A 45 -8.01 -9.11 1.65
C LEU A 45 -7.27 -10.00 2.66
N VAL A 46 -7.93 -11.05 3.16
CA VAL A 46 -7.43 -11.93 4.22
C VAL A 46 -6.64 -13.13 3.67
N LEU A 47 -7.12 -13.77 2.60
CA LEU A 47 -6.47 -14.95 1.99
C LEU A 47 -5.14 -14.64 1.29
N ARG A 48 -4.88 -13.35 0.99
CA ARG A 48 -3.62 -12.90 0.37
C ARG A 48 -2.44 -13.01 1.33
N PHE A 49 -2.69 -12.88 2.63
CA PHE A 49 -1.66 -12.85 3.67
C PHE A 49 -1.71 -14.09 4.57
N ARG A 50 -0.64 -14.33 5.33
CA ARG A 50 -0.62 -15.40 6.34
C ARG A 50 -1.67 -15.11 7.43
N PRO A 51 -2.42 -16.12 7.90
CA PRO A 51 -3.30 -15.94 9.06
C PRO A 51 -2.48 -15.43 10.25
N GLY A 52 -2.93 -14.33 10.87
CA GLY A 52 -2.20 -13.60 11.92
C GLY A 52 -1.47 -12.32 11.46
N CYS A 53 -1.29 -12.11 10.15
CA CYS A 53 -0.68 -10.90 9.59
C CYS A 53 -1.67 -10.02 8.79
N GLU A 54 -2.96 -10.14 9.05
CA GLU A 54 -4.04 -9.49 8.29
C GLU A 54 -4.00 -7.96 8.40
N GLY A 55 -3.48 -7.42 9.52
CA GLY A 55 -3.25 -5.99 9.69
C GLY A 55 -2.26 -5.41 8.67
N PHE A 56 -1.37 -6.24 8.11
CA PHE A 56 -0.48 -5.81 7.04
C PHE A 56 -1.24 -5.45 5.76
N SER A 57 -2.43 -6.03 5.55
CA SER A 57 -3.28 -5.64 4.44
C SER A 57 -3.71 -4.17 4.53
N ILE A 58 -3.95 -3.65 5.74
CA ILE A 58 -4.30 -2.23 5.94
C ILE A 58 -3.13 -1.36 5.51
N PHE A 59 -1.91 -1.72 5.94
CA PHE A 59 -0.70 -1.01 5.52
C PHE A 59 -0.51 -1.04 4.00
N PHE A 60 -0.74 -2.18 3.37
CA PHE A 60 -0.66 -2.33 1.92
C PHE A 60 -1.72 -1.48 1.20
N LEU A 61 -2.96 -1.45 1.66
CA LEU A 61 -4.01 -0.58 1.10
C LEU A 61 -3.66 0.90 1.29
N LEU A 62 -3.11 1.28 2.46
CA LEU A 62 -2.71 2.65 2.77
C LEU A 62 -1.61 3.12 1.82
N ARG A 63 -0.61 2.27 1.60
CA ARG A 63 0.42 2.50 0.59
C ARG A 63 -0.21 2.76 -0.78
N ASN A 64 -1.09 1.88 -1.26
CA ASN A 64 -1.73 2.07 -2.57
C ASN A 64 -2.53 3.36 -2.67
N ALA A 65 -3.23 3.75 -1.61
CA ALA A 65 -3.93 5.03 -1.55
C ALA A 65 -2.95 6.22 -1.62
N LEU A 66 -1.83 6.16 -0.90
CA LEU A 66 -0.77 7.17 -0.95
C LEU A 66 -0.13 7.28 -2.35
N PHE A 67 0.09 6.16 -3.04
CA PHE A 67 0.55 6.17 -4.44
C PHE A 67 -0.46 6.84 -5.38
N ALA A 68 -1.75 6.59 -5.19
CA ALA A 68 -2.79 7.24 -5.98
C ALA A 68 -2.89 8.75 -5.70
N LEU A 69 -2.54 9.19 -4.49
CA LEU A 69 -2.50 10.60 -4.09
C LEU A 69 -1.18 11.30 -4.46
N ALA A 70 -0.12 10.55 -4.76
CA ALA A 70 1.20 11.10 -5.09
C ALA A 70 1.20 12.16 -6.22
N PRO A 71 0.49 12.02 -7.36
CA PRO A 71 0.48 13.04 -8.42
C PRO A 71 -0.30 14.32 -8.05
N ILE A 72 -0.97 14.36 -6.90
CA ILE A 72 -1.71 15.55 -6.42
C ILE A 72 -0.77 16.55 -5.73
N LEU A 73 0.42 16.10 -5.32
CA LEU A 73 1.42 16.96 -4.69
C LEU A 73 2.05 17.88 -5.75
N PRO A 74 1.90 19.23 -5.64
CA PRO A 74 2.32 20.17 -6.67
C PRO A 74 3.85 20.37 -6.75
N ALA A 75 4.61 19.86 -5.78
CA ALA A 75 6.06 19.98 -5.77
C ALA A 75 6.71 18.74 -6.41
N ALA A 76 7.39 18.92 -7.55
CA ALA A 76 8.08 17.85 -8.27
C ALA A 76 9.10 17.10 -7.37
N ASN A 77 9.89 17.86 -6.60
CA ASN A 77 10.91 17.30 -5.70
C ASN A 77 10.27 16.64 -4.46
N GLY A 78 9.22 17.25 -3.91
CA GLY A 78 8.51 16.73 -2.73
C GLY A 78 7.77 15.42 -3.02
N SER A 79 7.16 15.30 -4.19
CA SER A 79 6.42 14.12 -4.62
C SER A 79 7.36 12.91 -4.80
N LEU A 80 8.50 13.12 -5.46
CA LEU A 80 9.51 12.07 -5.66
C LEU A 80 10.09 11.57 -4.34
N LEU A 81 10.44 12.49 -3.43
CA LEU A 81 11.00 12.14 -2.12
C LEU A 81 9.97 11.41 -1.25
N THR A 82 8.70 11.82 -1.33
CA THR A 82 7.58 11.13 -0.64
C THR A 82 7.37 9.71 -1.18
N ILE A 83 7.35 9.54 -2.51
CA ILE A 83 7.26 8.21 -3.15
C ILE A 83 8.44 7.34 -2.75
N GLN A 84 9.65 7.90 -2.71
CA GLN A 84 10.86 7.17 -2.35
C GLN A 84 10.84 6.71 -0.88
N CYS A 85 10.43 7.58 0.06
CA CYS A 85 10.21 7.20 1.45
C CYS A 85 9.15 6.09 1.58
N LEU A 86 8.04 6.18 0.84
CA LEU A 86 6.97 5.18 0.85
C LEU A 86 7.42 3.83 0.29
N LEU A 87 8.25 3.83 -0.76
CA LEU A 87 8.84 2.62 -1.32
C LEU A 87 9.82 1.97 -0.34
N CYS A 88 10.70 2.76 0.29
CA CYS A 88 11.62 2.27 1.31
C CYS A 88 10.86 1.64 2.49
N LEU A 89 9.83 2.32 3.00
CA LEU A 89 8.99 1.80 4.08
C LEU A 89 8.30 0.49 3.66
N SER A 90 7.78 0.43 2.43
CA SER A 90 7.13 -0.78 1.89
C SER A 90 8.11 -1.94 1.75
N LEU A 91 9.33 -1.68 1.30
CA LEU A 91 10.38 -2.68 1.14
C LEU A 91 10.80 -3.25 2.49
N THR A 92 11.10 -2.39 3.48
CA THR A 92 11.53 -2.82 4.81
C THR A 92 10.42 -3.59 5.53
N LEU A 93 9.18 -3.10 5.47
CA LEU A 93 8.03 -3.78 6.06
C LEU A 93 7.75 -5.13 5.39
N SER A 94 7.83 -5.22 4.07
CA SER A 94 7.60 -6.47 3.34
C SER A 94 8.72 -7.49 3.57
N ALA A 95 9.98 -7.02 3.72
CA ALA A 95 11.13 -7.85 4.03
C ALA A 95 11.11 -8.35 5.49
N TYR A 96 10.69 -7.51 6.44
CA TYR A 96 10.63 -7.83 7.87
C TYR A 96 9.44 -8.74 8.20
N PHE A 97 8.22 -8.35 7.78
CA PHE A 97 7.01 -9.09 8.15
C PHE A 97 6.76 -10.34 7.30
N LYS A 98 7.41 -10.47 6.12
CA LYS A 98 7.15 -11.55 5.14
C LYS A 98 5.67 -11.93 5.08
N PRO A 99 4.80 -10.95 4.77
CA PRO A 99 3.36 -11.07 5.01
C PRO A 99 2.70 -12.10 4.07
N TRP A 100 3.37 -12.46 2.97
CA TRP A 100 2.87 -13.36 1.95
C TRP A 100 2.91 -14.81 2.39
N ARG A 101 1.85 -15.55 2.06
CA ARG A 101 1.72 -16.97 2.39
C ARG A 101 2.78 -17.84 1.70
N SER A 102 3.21 -17.47 0.50
CA SER A 102 4.23 -18.17 -0.27
C SER A 102 5.53 -17.37 -0.35
N VAL A 103 6.65 -18.05 -0.07
CA VAL A 103 8.01 -17.50 -0.21
C VAL A 103 8.29 -16.92 -1.60
N PRO A 104 7.90 -17.56 -2.73
CA PRO A 104 8.11 -16.97 -4.06
C PRO A 104 7.32 -15.67 -4.28
N ALA A 105 6.12 -15.53 -3.70
CA ALA A 105 5.35 -14.28 -3.80
C ALA A 105 6.03 -13.14 -3.03
N SER A 106 6.52 -13.43 -1.81
CA SER A 106 7.35 -12.48 -1.06
C SER A 106 8.60 -12.05 -1.82
N CYS A 107 9.31 -13.00 -2.45
CA CYS A 107 10.50 -12.70 -3.23
C CYS A 107 10.18 -11.79 -4.43
N THR A 108 9.08 -12.10 -5.14
CA THR A 108 8.64 -11.30 -6.30
C THR A 108 8.26 -9.88 -5.89
N ASP A 109 7.53 -9.72 -4.78
CA ASP A 109 7.13 -8.40 -4.28
C ASP A 109 8.33 -7.55 -3.85
N ILE A 110 9.34 -8.17 -3.19
CA ILE A 110 10.60 -7.52 -2.84
C ILE A 110 11.38 -7.11 -4.09
N CYS A 111 11.53 -8.01 -5.07
CA CYS A 111 12.22 -7.72 -6.34
C CYS A 111 11.55 -6.57 -7.09
N VAL A 112 10.22 -6.60 -7.21
CA VAL A 112 9.45 -5.53 -7.88
C VAL A 112 9.62 -4.21 -7.15
N ASN A 113 9.47 -4.17 -5.81
CA ASN A 113 9.67 -2.94 -5.04
C ASN A 113 11.11 -2.42 -5.14
N ALA A 114 12.12 -3.30 -5.19
CA ALA A 114 13.52 -2.91 -5.38
C ALA A 114 13.75 -2.28 -6.77
N VAL A 115 13.18 -2.86 -7.83
CA VAL A 115 13.25 -2.30 -9.19
C VAL A 115 12.57 -0.93 -9.25
N PHE A 116 11.39 -0.78 -8.65
CA PHE A 116 10.71 0.51 -8.56
C PHE A 116 11.56 1.56 -7.82
N LEU A 117 12.24 1.17 -6.74
CA LEU A 117 13.17 2.04 -6.02
C LEU A 117 14.31 2.55 -6.90
N ILE A 118 14.92 1.66 -7.69
CA ILE A 118 16.00 2.02 -8.61
C ILE A 118 15.49 3.00 -9.66
N ILE A 119 14.32 2.75 -10.25
CA ILE A 119 13.72 3.63 -11.25
C ILE A 119 13.45 5.02 -10.68
N VAL A 120 12.80 5.09 -9.50
CA VAL A 120 12.49 6.38 -8.86
C VAL A 120 13.77 7.12 -8.46
N PHE A 121 14.78 6.41 -7.96
CA PHE A 121 16.06 7.00 -7.60
C PHE A 121 16.78 7.61 -8.81
N GLN A 122 16.81 6.91 -9.94
CA GLN A 122 17.33 7.45 -11.20
C GLN A 122 16.54 8.70 -11.62
N GLY A 123 15.20 8.65 -11.55
CA GLY A 123 14.34 9.80 -11.85
C GLY A 123 14.64 11.04 -11.00
N SER A 124 14.96 10.86 -9.72
CA SER A 124 15.35 11.96 -8.82
C SER A 124 16.65 12.65 -9.24
N PHE A 125 17.64 11.91 -9.76
CA PHE A 125 18.87 12.51 -10.29
C PHE A 125 18.63 13.33 -11.55
N PHE A 126 17.80 12.84 -12.48
CA PHE A 126 17.45 13.57 -13.70
C PHE A 126 16.74 14.89 -13.39
N VAL A 127 15.78 14.90 -12.47
CA VAL A 127 15.07 16.13 -12.08
C VAL A 127 16.02 17.13 -11.44
N THR A 128 16.93 16.68 -10.58
CA THR A 128 17.90 17.57 -9.92
C THR A 128 18.92 18.14 -10.92
N GLY A 129 19.37 17.35 -11.89
CA GLY A 129 20.29 17.79 -12.94
C GLY A 129 19.68 18.83 -13.89
N VAL A 130 18.40 18.71 -14.22
CA VAL A 130 17.68 19.67 -15.07
C VAL A 130 17.42 21.01 -14.37
N VAL A 131 17.22 21.01 -13.03
CA VAL A 131 16.99 22.25 -12.27
C VAL A 131 18.28 23.07 -12.05
N MET A 132 19.45 22.45 -12.23
CA MET A 132 20.76 23.09 -12.05
C MET A 132 21.41 23.60 -13.35
N SER A 133 20.75 23.42 -14.50
CA SER A 133 21.16 23.96 -15.81
C SER A 133 20.27 25.11 -16.23
#